data_AF-A0A841REC1-F1
#
_entry.id   AF-A0A841REC1-F1
#
_cell.length_a   1.000
_cell.length_b   1.000
_cell.length_c   1.000
_cell.angle_alpha   90.00
_cell.angle_beta   90.00
_cell.angle_gamma   90.00
#
_symmetry.space_group_name_H-M   'P 1'
#
loop_
_entity.id
_entity.type
_entity.pdbx_description
1 polymer ?
#
loop_
_entity_poly.entity_id
_entity_poly.type
_entity_poly.pdbx_seq_one_letter_code
_entity_poly.pdbx_strand_id
1 'polypeptide(L)'
;MKANKAKLNYLVDALIAIGFIISLASGAILLFNADSGYMGGRNPRFNQSIILFGKYTWKEIHNWSSLIMAAGVFFHFVLHWNWIVCMTKKIFKREAKQLQCDL
;
A
#
# COMPACT_ATOMS: atom_id res chain seq x y z
N MET A 1 27.95 5.06 10.97
CA MET A 1 27.13 3.82 10.98
C MET A 1 26.00 3.92 9.94
N LYS A 2 26.28 3.69 8.64
CA LYS A 2 25.28 3.77 7.55
C LYS A 2 24.34 2.55 7.47
N ALA A 3 24.70 1.43 8.10
CA ALA A 3 23.97 0.16 8.03
C ALA A 3 22.53 0.22 8.57
N ASN A 4 22.25 1.05 9.59
CA ASN A 4 20.91 1.15 10.17
C ASN A 4 19.91 1.89 9.26
N LYS A 5 20.36 2.89 8.49
CA LYS A 5 19.48 3.62 7.58
C LYS A 5 19.04 2.74 6.40
N ALA A 6 19.97 1.98 5.82
CA ALA A 6 19.65 1.02 4.76
C ALA A 6 18.71 -0.09 5.25
N LYS A 7 18.95 -0.63 6.47
CA LYS A 7 18.05 -1.61 7.09
C LYS A 7 16.67 -1.04 7.37
N LEU A 8 16.57 0.21 7.83
CA LEU A 8 15.29 0.87 8.10
C LEU A 8 14.50 1.12 6.81
N ASN A 9 15.16 1.60 5.75
CA ASN A 9 14.53 1.76 4.43
C ASN A 9 14.01 0.42 3.90
N TYR A 10 14.84 -0.63 3.95
CA TYR A 10 14.44 -1.97 3.53
C TYR A 10 13.28 -2.53 4.37
N LEU A 11 13.28 -2.26 5.67
CA LEU A 11 12.19 -2.67 6.56
C LEU A 11 10.87 -1.95 6.21
N VAL A 12 10.91 -0.64 5.96
CA VAL A 12 9.74 0.13 5.56
C VAL A 12 9.18 -0.40 4.22
N ASP A 13 10.05 -0.66 3.25
CA ASP A 13 9.65 -1.21 1.95
C ASP A 13 9.05 -2.62 2.09
N ALA A 14 9.65 -3.47 2.92
CA ALA A 14 9.12 -4.80 3.20
C ALA A 14 7.75 -4.74 3.90
N LEU A 15 7.56 -3.82 4.85
CA LEU A 15 6.26 -3.61 5.51
C LEU A 15 5.18 -3.15 4.53
N ILE A 16 5.52 -2.24 3.62
CA ILE A 16 4.60 -1.80 2.56
C ILE A 16 4.24 -2.96 1.64
N ALA A 17 5.23 -3.75 1.21
CA ALA A 17 5.02 -4.89 0.33
C ALA A 17 4.10 -5.94 0.97
N ILE A 18 4.30 -6.25 2.26
CA ILE A 18 3.43 -7.16 3.02
C ILE A 18 2.01 -6.57 3.14
N GLY A 19 1.89 -5.30 3.53
CA GLY A 19 0.61 -4.61 3.63
C GLY A 19 -0.16 -4.58 2.32
N PHE A 20 0.56 -4.39 1.20
CA PHE A 20 0.01 -4.43 -0.15
C PHE A 20 -0.52 -5.81 -0.51
N ILE A 21 0.22 -6.89 -0.22
CA ILE A 21 -0.23 -8.26 -0.49
C ILE A 21 -1.52 -8.57 0.30
N ILE A 22 -1.57 -8.19 1.59
CA ILE A 22 -2.75 -8.41 2.44
C ILE A 22 -3.94 -7.59 1.94
N SER A 23 -3.73 -6.32 1.59
CA SER A 23 -4.77 -5.44 1.04
C SER A 23 -5.28 -5.97 -0.31
N LEU A 24 -4.38 -6.40 -1.19
CA LEU A 24 -4.72 -6.96 -2.50
C LEU A 24 -5.51 -8.27 -2.37
N ALA A 25 -5.06 -9.19 -1.51
CA ALA A 25 -5.75 -10.46 -1.29
C ALA A 25 -7.15 -10.25 -0.69
N SER A 26 -7.27 -9.44 0.36
CA SER A 26 -8.56 -9.13 0.99
C SER A 26 -9.50 -8.37 0.05
N GLY A 27 -8.97 -7.42 -0.74
CA GLY A 27 -9.73 -6.68 -1.75
C GLY A 27 -10.19 -7.58 -2.90
N ALA A 28 -9.33 -8.48 -3.38
CA ALA A 28 -9.70 -9.48 -4.38
C ALA A 28 -10.78 -10.42 -3.86
N ILE A 29 -10.66 -10.94 -2.63
CA ILE A 29 -11.68 -11.77 -1.99
C ILE A 29 -13.02 -11.03 -1.93
N LEU A 30 -13.00 -9.76 -1.50
CA LEU A 30 -14.19 -8.92 -1.47
C LEU A 30 -14.77 -8.63 -2.86
N LEU A 31 -13.95 -8.54 -3.90
CA LEU A 31 -14.41 -8.25 -5.27
C LEU A 31 -15.02 -9.49 -5.93
N PHE A 32 -14.36 -10.65 -5.83
CA PHE A 32 -14.82 -11.90 -6.44
C PHE A 32 -15.93 -12.59 -5.65
N ASN A 33 -16.03 -12.32 -4.34
CA ASN A 33 -17.11 -12.79 -3.48
C ASN A 33 -18.00 -11.64 -3.01
N ALA A 34 -17.97 -10.50 -3.70
CA ALA A 34 -19.04 -9.50 -3.61
C ALA A 34 -20.25 -10.08 -4.31
N ASP A 35 -20.93 -11.03 -3.65
CA ASP A 35 -22.31 -11.29 -3.96
C ASP A 35 -23.02 -9.93 -3.96
N SER A 36 -23.48 -9.56 -5.15
CA SER A 36 -24.33 -8.43 -5.44
C SER A 36 -25.63 -8.62 -4.66
N GLY A 37 -25.62 -8.25 -3.39
CA GLY A 37 -26.82 -8.29 -2.58
C GLY A 37 -27.88 -7.37 -3.18
N TYR A 38 -29.09 -7.90 -3.41
CA TYR A 38 -30.27 -7.09 -3.71
C TYR A 38 -30.34 -5.94 -2.67
N MET A 39 -30.37 -4.70 -3.17
CA MET A 39 -30.32 -3.44 -2.39
C MET A 39 -28.95 -3.05 -1.76
N GLY A 40 -27.82 -3.39 -2.39
CA GLY A 40 -26.53 -2.77 -2.05
C GLY A 40 -26.00 -3.12 -0.65
N GLY A 41 -26.40 -4.26 -0.09
CA GLY A 41 -25.87 -4.77 1.18
C GLY A 41 -26.49 -4.18 2.45
N ARG A 42 -27.62 -3.45 2.37
CA ARG A 42 -28.34 -2.90 3.54
C ARG A 42 -29.26 -3.92 4.26
N ASN A 43 -29.14 -5.21 3.98
CA ASN A 43 -29.93 -6.22 4.67
C ASN A 43 -29.15 -6.83 5.85
N PRO A 44 -29.43 -6.44 7.11
CA PRO A 44 -28.73 -6.96 8.29
C PRO A 44 -28.95 -8.46 8.54
N ARG A 45 -29.90 -9.11 7.83
CA ARG A 45 -30.10 -10.57 7.91
C ARG A 45 -29.16 -11.39 7.02
N PHE A 46 -28.50 -10.78 6.04
CA PHE A 46 -27.53 -11.45 5.17
C PHE A 46 -26.11 -11.23 5.73
N ASN A 47 -25.80 -11.90 6.83
CA ASN A 47 -24.42 -12.12 7.26
C ASN A 47 -23.78 -13.10 6.27
N GLN A 48 -23.42 -12.61 5.07
CA GLN A 48 -22.74 -13.44 4.08
C GLN A 48 -21.32 -13.70 4.58
N SER A 49 -21.14 -14.88 5.15
CA SER A 49 -19.84 -15.47 5.42
C SER A 49 -19.13 -15.69 4.09
N ILE A 50 -18.02 -14.99 3.88
CA ILE A 50 -17.16 -15.16 2.71
C ILE A 50 -16.01 -16.06 3.13
N ILE A 51 -15.98 -17.26 2.55
CA ILE A 51 -14.95 -18.30 2.73
C ILE A 51 -14.84 -18.82 4.17
N LEU A 52 -14.40 -18.00 5.13
CA LEU A 52 -14.13 -18.36 6.55
C LEU A 52 -14.60 -17.31 7.58
N PHE A 53 -14.76 -16.04 7.18
CA PHE A 53 -15.16 -14.95 8.06
C PHE A 53 -16.34 -14.17 7.45
N GLY A 54 -17.03 -13.36 8.27
CA GLY A 54 -18.07 -12.47 7.76
C GLY A 54 -17.48 -11.42 6.80
N LYS A 55 -18.27 -10.97 5.81
CA LYS A 55 -17.91 -9.86 4.91
C LYS A 55 -17.43 -8.61 5.65
N TYR A 56 -18.00 -8.36 6.84
CA TYR A 56 -17.58 -7.27 7.73
C TYR A 56 -16.11 -7.39 8.15
N THR A 57 -15.70 -8.56 8.63
CA THR A 57 -14.33 -8.82 9.07
C THR A 57 -13.33 -8.66 7.92
N TRP A 58 -13.66 -9.18 6.73
CA TRP A 58 -12.83 -8.98 5.54
C TRP A 58 -12.69 -7.51 5.15
N LYS A 59 -13.78 -6.73 5.28
CA LYS A 59 -13.77 -5.28 5.03
C LYS A 59 -12.89 -4.54 6.04
N GLU A 60 -12.95 -4.91 7.31
CA GLU A 60 -12.08 -4.32 8.32
C GLU A 60 -10.62 -4.66 8.06
N ILE A 61 -10.28 -5.92 7.78
CA ILE A 61 -8.91 -6.33 7.43
C ILE A 61 -8.41 -5.55 6.21
N HIS A 62 -9.24 -5.42 5.17
CA HIS A 62 -8.88 -4.66 3.98
C HIS A 62 -8.66 -3.17 4.28
N ASN A 63 -9.54 -2.54 5.06
CA ASN A 63 -9.42 -1.13 5.41
C ASN A 63 -8.18 -0.85 6.27
N TRP A 64 -7.95 -1.64 7.31
CA TRP A 64 -6.82 -1.47 8.20
C TRP A 64 -5.48 -1.77 7.51
N SER A 65 -5.41 -2.85 6.72
CA SER A 65 -4.20 -3.15 5.93
C SER A 65 -3.91 -2.04 4.91
N SER A 66 -4.93 -1.51 4.25
CA SER A 66 -4.79 -0.40 3.31
C SER A 66 -4.35 0.90 4.01
N LEU A 67 -4.84 1.17 5.21
CA LEU A 67 -4.41 2.33 6.02
C LEU A 67 -2.93 2.22 6.42
N ILE A 68 -2.51 1.05 6.89
CA ILE A 68 -1.10 0.78 7.25
C ILE A 68 -0.20 0.90 6.02
N MET A 69 -0.61 0.34 4.90
CA MET A 69 0.11 0.47 3.63
C MET A 69 0.22 1.93 3.20
N ALA A 70 -0.86 2.71 3.26
CA ALA A 70 -0.86 4.13 2.91
C ALA A 70 0.11 4.94 3.80
N ALA A 71 0.08 4.70 5.10
CA ALA A 71 1.03 5.31 6.03
C ALA A 71 2.47 4.90 5.72
N GLY A 72 2.72 3.62 5.42
CA GLY A 72 4.02 3.12 5.00
C GLY A 72 4.54 3.82 3.75
N VAL A 73 3.71 3.91 2.70
CA VAL A 73 4.06 4.60 1.44
C VAL A 73 4.38 6.07 1.68
N PHE A 74 3.64 6.74 2.57
CA PHE A 74 3.96 8.12 2.96
C PHE A 74 5.36 8.22 3.58
N PHE A 75 5.70 7.35 4.54
CA PHE A 75 7.05 7.30 5.12
C PHE A 75 8.12 6.96 4.09
N HIS A 76 7.85 6.04 3.15
CA HIS A 76 8.74 5.72 2.05
C HIS A 76 9.05 6.96 1.21
N PHE A 77 8.03 7.76 0.83
CA PHE A 77 8.26 8.99 0.08
C PHE A 77 9.09 10.01 0.85
N VAL A 78 8.86 10.16 2.17
CA VAL A 78 9.68 11.05 3.01
C VAL A 78 11.13 10.58 3.05
N LEU A 79 11.38 9.28 3.20
CA LEU A 79 12.73 8.70 3.21
C LEU A 79 13.45 8.82 1.86
N HIS A 80 12.71 8.70 0.77
CA HIS A 80 13.22 8.76 -0.61
C HIS A 80 13.08 10.14 -1.26
N TRP A 81 12.62 11.16 -0.54
CA TRP A 81 12.28 12.49 -1.07
C TRP A 81 13.41 13.12 -1.90
N ASN A 82 14.65 13.05 -1.41
CA ASN A 82 15.81 13.58 -2.12
C ASN A 82 16.05 12.88 -3.46
N TRP A 83 15.87 11.56 -3.50
CA TRP A 83 15.98 10.78 -4.74
C TRP A 83 14.85 11.12 -5.71
N ILE A 84 13.61 11.24 -5.23
CA ILE A 84 12.45 11.62 -6.05
C ILE A 84 12.68 12.98 -6.69
N VAL A 85 13.04 14.01 -5.92
CA VAL A 85 13.29 15.36 -6.43
C VAL A 85 14.44 15.36 -7.45
N CYS A 86 15.53 14.62 -7.19
CA CYS A 86 16.64 14.49 -8.14
C CYS A 86 16.17 13.82 -9.45
N MET A 87 15.39 12.73 -9.36
CA MET A 87 14.89 12.00 -10.53
C MET A 87 13.87 12.81 -11.32
N THR A 88 12.91 13.48 -10.67
CA THR A 88 11.95 14.36 -11.33
C THR A 88 12.66 15.50 -12.06
N LYS A 89 13.66 16.15 -11.43
CA LYS A 89 14.48 17.17 -12.11
C LYS A 89 15.22 16.62 -13.33
N LYS A 90 15.73 15.38 -13.27
CA LYS A 90 16.40 14.71 -14.39
C LYS A 90 15.47 14.39 -15.56
N ILE A 91 14.23 13.98 -15.28
CA ILE A 91 13.22 13.69 -16.31
C ILE A 91 12.78 14.99 -17.01
N PHE A 92 12.60 16.08 -16.25
CA PHE A 92 12.17 17.37 -16.80
C PHE A 92 13.31 18.19 -17.46
N LYS A 93 14.57 18.04 -17.02
CA LYS A 93 15.73 18.65 -17.68
C LYS A 93 16.40 17.63 -18.59
N ARG A 94 15.96 17.56 -19.85
CA ARG A 94 16.44 16.56 -20.82
C ARG A 94 17.94 16.63 -21.16
N GLU A 95 18.75 17.65 -20.80
CA GLU A 95 20.17 17.68 -21.27
C GLU A 95 21.29 18.28 -20.38
N ALA A 96 21.05 18.92 -19.24
CA ALA A 96 22.17 19.64 -18.59
C ALA A 96 22.92 18.80 -17.55
N LYS A 97 23.95 18.08 -18.00
CA LYS A 97 25.21 17.72 -17.28
C LYS A 97 25.02 16.86 -16.03
N GLN A 98 25.68 15.70 -15.96
CA GLN A 98 25.81 14.82 -14.78
C GLN A 98 25.90 15.63 -13.47
N LEU A 99 24.76 15.89 -12.83
CA LEU A 99 24.73 16.40 -11.47
C LEU A 99 24.93 15.16 -10.61
N GLN A 100 26.11 15.09 -9.99
CA GLN A 100 26.43 14.21 -8.89
C GLN A 100 25.38 14.40 -7.79
N CYS A 101 24.28 13.64 -7.88
CA CYS A 101 23.47 13.31 -6.72
C CYS A 101 24.30 12.23 -5.99
N ASP A 102 25.28 12.68 -5.20
CA ASP A 102 26.11 11.83 -4.36
C ASP A 102 25.24 11.04 -3.37
N LEU A 103 25.55 9.75 -3.26
CA LEU A 103 24.86 8.71 -2.47
C LEU A 103 25.57 8.46 -1.13
#